data_AF-A0A3D2KC25-F1
#
_entry.id   AF-A0A3D2KC25-F1
#
_cell.length_a   1.000
_cell.length_b   1.000
_cell.length_c   1.000
_cell.angle_alpha   90.00
_cell.angle_beta   90.00
_cell.angle_gamma   90.00
#
_symmetry.space_group_name_H-M   'P 1'
#
loop_
_entity.id
_entity.type
_entity.pdbx_description
1 polymer ?
#
loop_
_entity_poly.entity_id
_entity_poly.type
_entity_poly.pdbx_seq_one_letter_code
_entity_poly.pdbx_strand_id
1 'polypeptide(L)'
;RSFNDAVSLTIFSAIDNTEFVKFITGVQDKNSKIMPLAEMMILRELLDNRKEQLSELSRKVQKSLDETKKSCNELIDSGLIEIVGKDYMLTAKVYEALKSDVEYTRDKTVQYIKAKNMILEYLQINDKITSAKIQEMCGFTKQQARSVLDKMRSESLISLKGKGPAAKYVVYDESSDN
;
A
#
# COMPACT_ATOMS: atom_id res chain seq x y z
N ARG A 1 24.29 16.84 -36.29
CA ARG A 1 24.22 17.74 -35.11
C ARG A 1 23.70 16.89 -33.96
N SER A 2 24.53 16.63 -32.95
CA SER A 2 24.22 15.71 -31.85
C SER A 2 23.27 16.38 -30.86
N PHE A 3 22.17 15.73 -30.49
CA PHE A 3 21.27 16.13 -29.40
C PHE A 3 21.91 15.80 -28.03
N ASN A 4 23.17 16.21 -27.80
CA ASN A 4 23.89 15.85 -26.57
C ASN A 4 23.35 16.56 -25.31
N ASP A 5 22.50 17.58 -25.47
CA ASP A 5 21.88 18.33 -24.37
C ASP A 5 20.34 18.25 -24.37
N ALA A 6 19.76 17.18 -24.92
CA ALA A 6 18.31 17.02 -24.92
C ALA A 6 17.82 16.32 -23.64
N VAL A 7 17.01 17.01 -22.85
CA VAL A 7 16.24 16.43 -21.74
C VAL A 7 14.87 16.01 -22.27
N SER A 8 14.53 14.73 -22.11
CA SER A 8 13.21 14.19 -22.47
C SER A 8 12.40 13.91 -21.21
N LEU A 9 11.18 14.46 -21.13
CA LEU A 9 10.21 14.18 -20.08
C LEU A 9 9.02 13.46 -20.70
N THR A 10 8.72 12.26 -20.20
CA THR A 10 7.52 11.50 -20.60
C THR A 10 6.49 11.59 -19.49
N ILE A 11 5.34 12.17 -19.79
CA ILE A 11 4.20 12.28 -18.88
C ILE A 11 3.08 11.40 -19.42
N PHE A 12 2.67 10.41 -18.65
CA PHE A 12 1.51 9.59 -18.97
C PHE A 12 0.25 10.30 -18.48
N SER A 13 -0.72 10.54 -19.37
CA SER A 13 -1.94 11.30 -19.08
C SER A 13 -3.09 10.45 -18.51
N ALA A 14 -2.85 9.17 -18.21
CA ALA A 14 -3.87 8.33 -17.62
C ALA A 14 -4.13 8.77 -16.16
N ILE A 15 -5.40 9.01 -15.81
CA ILE A 15 -5.77 9.25 -14.42
C ILE A 15 -5.74 7.89 -13.72
N ASP A 16 -4.60 7.57 -13.10
CA ASP A 16 -4.41 6.27 -12.46
C ASP A 16 -5.26 6.09 -11.20
N ASN A 17 -5.72 7.19 -10.57
CA ASN A 17 -6.55 7.14 -9.36
C ASN A 17 -7.53 8.33 -9.31
N THR A 18 -8.75 8.11 -9.80
CA THR A 18 -9.80 9.15 -9.87
C THR A 18 -10.31 9.54 -8.47
N GLU A 19 -10.37 8.60 -7.53
CA GLU A 19 -10.84 8.86 -6.17
C GLU A 19 -9.88 9.74 -5.38
N PHE A 20 -8.57 9.55 -5.58
CA PHE A 20 -7.57 10.45 -5.03
C PHE A 20 -7.73 11.88 -5.57
N VAL A 21 -7.99 12.04 -6.87
CA VAL A 21 -8.23 13.38 -7.46
C VAL A 21 -9.49 14.02 -6.89
N LYS A 22 -10.60 13.27 -6.78
CA LYS A 22 -11.84 13.75 -6.14
C LYS A 22 -11.63 14.13 -4.67
N PHE A 23 -10.83 13.34 -3.95
CA PHE A 23 -10.49 13.63 -2.57
C PHE A 23 -9.68 14.93 -2.44
N ILE A 24 -8.62 15.11 -3.23
CA ILE A 24 -7.80 16.32 -3.20
C ILE A 24 -8.64 17.54 -3.57
N THR A 25 -9.46 17.47 -4.61
CA THR A 25 -10.36 18.57 -4.99
C THR A 25 -11.35 18.90 -3.87
N GLY A 26 -11.99 17.90 -3.26
CA GLY A 26 -12.89 18.12 -2.12
C GLY A 26 -12.21 18.75 -0.89
N VAL A 27 -10.95 18.39 -0.60
CA VAL A 27 -10.17 19.01 0.49
C VAL A 27 -9.84 20.47 0.17
N GLN A 28 -9.42 20.77 -1.07
CA GLN A 28 -9.10 22.13 -1.49
C GLN A 28 -10.32 23.04 -1.46
N ASP A 29 -11.47 22.56 -1.93
CA ASP A 29 -12.72 23.32 -1.94
C ASP A 29 -13.18 23.62 -0.51
N LYS A 30 -13.17 22.61 0.37
CA LYS A 30 -13.56 22.76 1.77
C LYS A 30 -12.68 23.76 2.53
N ASN A 31 -11.38 23.75 2.25
CA ASN A 31 -10.43 24.62 2.93
C ASN A 31 -10.21 25.95 2.19
N SER A 32 -10.85 26.14 1.02
CA SER A 32 -10.65 27.29 0.13
C SER A 32 -9.16 27.60 -0.11
N LYS A 33 -8.33 26.55 -0.17
CA LYS A 33 -6.86 26.64 -0.26
C LYS A 33 -6.38 25.61 -1.27
N ILE A 34 -5.54 26.06 -2.20
CA ILE A 34 -4.82 25.17 -3.11
C ILE A 34 -3.77 24.39 -2.31
N MET A 35 -3.78 23.07 -2.46
CA MET A 35 -2.84 22.18 -1.81
C MET A 35 -1.49 22.22 -2.56
N PRO A 36 -0.37 22.47 -1.86
CA PRO A 36 0.96 22.38 -2.45
C PRO A 36 1.29 20.99 -3.02
N LEU A 37 2.12 20.94 -4.07
CA LEU A 37 2.55 19.68 -4.69
C LEU A 37 3.20 18.71 -3.69
N ALA A 38 4.05 19.22 -2.79
CA ALA A 38 4.71 18.40 -1.78
C ALA A 38 3.70 17.72 -0.84
N GLU A 39 2.63 18.42 -0.45
CA GLU A 39 1.57 17.86 0.38
C GLU A 39 0.80 16.76 -0.38
N MET A 40 0.45 17.00 -1.65
CA MET A 40 -0.18 15.98 -2.52
C MET A 40 0.70 14.75 -2.71
N MET A 41 2.01 14.94 -2.90
CA MET A 41 2.97 13.85 -3.03
C MET A 41 3.08 13.03 -1.73
N ILE A 42 3.10 13.67 -0.57
CA ILE A 42 3.10 12.98 0.74
C ILE A 42 1.82 12.16 0.90
N LEU A 43 0.65 12.74 0.62
CA LEU A 43 -0.62 12.02 0.71
C LEU A 43 -0.66 10.81 -0.23
N ARG A 44 -0.14 10.96 -1.46
CA ARG A 44 -0.05 9.85 -2.41
C ARG A 44 0.89 8.76 -1.92
N GLU A 45 2.06 9.12 -1.39
CA GLU A 45 3.02 8.14 -0.85
C GLU A 45 2.44 7.36 0.33
N LEU A 46 1.75 8.05 1.24
CA LEU A 46 1.10 7.41 2.39
C LEU A 46 -0.10 6.57 1.99
N LEU A 47 -0.81 6.92 0.91
CA LEU A 47 -1.85 6.08 0.33
C LEU A 47 -1.28 4.76 -0.21
N ASP A 48 -0.14 4.84 -0.91
CA ASP A 48 0.48 3.68 -1.56
C ASP A 48 1.20 2.75 -0.54
N ASN A 49 1.84 3.32 0.50
CA ASN A 49 2.69 2.60 1.45
C ASN A 49 2.12 2.45 2.88
N ARG A 50 0.95 3.04 3.16
CA ARG A 50 0.25 3.11 4.47
C ARG A 50 0.93 3.92 5.57
N LYS A 51 2.26 3.84 5.68
CA LYS A 51 3.05 4.59 6.66
C LYS A 51 4.46 4.84 6.16
N GLU A 52 5.05 5.98 6.54
CA GLU A 52 6.41 6.31 6.10
C GLU A 52 7.15 7.23 7.08
N GLN A 53 8.48 7.15 7.10
CA GLN A 53 9.34 8.03 7.90
C GLN A 53 9.59 9.37 7.20
N LEU A 54 9.88 10.41 7.99
CA LEU A 54 10.18 11.75 7.47
C LEU A 54 11.31 11.75 6.41
N SER A 55 12.32 10.91 6.60
CA SER A 55 13.46 10.80 5.68
C SER A 55 13.08 10.29 4.31
N GLU A 56 12.22 9.27 4.24
CA GLU A 56 11.77 8.71 2.98
C GLU A 56 10.76 9.64 2.30
N LEU A 57 9.86 10.28 3.07
CA LEU A 57 8.99 11.34 2.55
C LEU A 57 9.81 12.48 1.93
N SER A 58 10.86 12.94 2.61
CA SER A 58 11.76 14.00 2.13
C SER A 58 12.47 13.64 0.84
N ARG A 59 12.93 12.39 0.70
CA ARG A 59 13.49 11.87 -0.56
C ARG A 59 12.45 11.87 -1.67
N LYS A 60 11.21 11.47 -1.37
CA LYS A 60 10.14 11.39 -2.38
C LYS A 60 9.70 12.76 -2.89
N VAL A 61 9.51 13.72 -1.99
CA VAL A 61 9.12 15.10 -2.36
C VAL A 61 10.29 15.94 -2.85
N GLN A 62 11.52 15.43 -2.77
CA GLN A 62 12.76 16.12 -3.16
C GLN A 62 12.91 17.49 -2.47
N LYS A 63 12.61 17.53 -1.17
CA LYS A 63 12.77 18.72 -0.31
C LYS A 63 13.65 18.39 0.89
N SER A 64 14.16 19.42 1.56
CA SER A 64 14.87 19.25 2.82
C SER A 64 13.97 18.62 3.90
N LEU A 65 14.59 18.03 4.93
CA LEU A 65 13.84 17.47 6.08
C LEU A 65 12.96 18.52 6.76
N ASP A 66 13.45 19.75 6.90
CA ASP A 66 12.71 20.85 7.55
C ASP A 66 11.49 21.29 6.72
N GLU A 67 11.64 21.45 5.40
CA GLU A 67 10.51 21.76 4.52
C GLU A 67 9.50 20.62 4.46
N THR A 68 9.97 19.37 4.44
CA THR A 68 9.10 18.19 4.44
C THR A 68 8.33 18.14 5.74
N LYS A 69 9.00 18.37 6.88
CA LYS A 69 8.37 18.40 8.20
C LYS A 69 7.32 19.51 8.29
N LYS A 70 7.61 20.68 7.73
CA LYS A 70 6.62 21.77 7.64
C LYS A 70 5.38 21.33 6.85
N SER A 71 5.58 20.68 5.70
CA SER A 71 4.47 20.15 4.89
C SER A 71 3.67 19.08 5.63
N CYS A 72 4.35 18.17 6.35
CA CYS A 72 3.68 17.20 7.21
C CYS A 72 2.88 17.86 8.33
N ASN A 73 3.41 18.91 8.96
CA ASN A 73 2.68 19.63 10.01
C ASN A 73 1.40 20.28 9.47
N GLU A 74 1.45 20.92 8.30
CA GLU A 74 0.23 21.47 7.65
C GLU A 74 -0.81 20.37 7.37
N LEU A 75 -0.37 19.18 6.95
CA LEU A 75 -1.22 18.02 6.74
C LEU A 75 -1.79 17.44 8.06
N ILE A 76 -1.04 17.52 9.16
CA ILE A 76 -1.50 17.13 10.50
C ILE A 76 -2.54 18.13 11.00
N ASP A 77 -2.26 19.43 10.86
CA ASP A 77 -3.14 20.52 11.31
C ASP A 77 -4.48 20.50 10.55
N SER A 78 -4.46 20.07 9.30
CA SER A 78 -5.67 19.86 8.49
C SER A 78 -6.36 18.50 8.75
N GLY A 79 -5.79 17.66 9.61
CA GLY A 79 -6.34 16.35 10.00
C GLY A 79 -6.28 15.29 8.90
N LEU A 80 -5.39 15.46 7.92
CA LEU A 80 -5.25 14.56 6.79
C LEU A 80 -4.27 13.41 7.09
N ILE A 81 -3.24 13.69 7.89
CA ILE A 81 -2.26 12.70 8.35
C ILE A 81 -2.09 12.77 9.87
N GLU A 82 -1.50 11.72 10.45
CA GLU A 82 -1.14 11.62 11.86
C GLU A 82 0.21 10.92 12.05
N ILE A 83 0.80 11.06 13.23
CA ILE A 83 2.04 10.38 13.61
C ILE A 83 1.71 9.19 14.50
N VAL A 84 2.14 8.00 14.08
CA VAL A 84 2.03 6.77 14.88
C VAL A 84 3.44 6.29 15.21
N GLY A 85 3.84 6.50 16.47
CA GLY A 85 5.21 6.23 16.91
C GLY A 85 6.20 7.21 16.28
N LYS A 86 6.90 6.77 15.23
CA LYS A 86 7.87 7.57 14.47
C LYS A 86 7.51 7.76 12.98
N ASP A 87 6.43 7.13 12.55
CA ASP A 87 6.01 7.10 11.15
C ASP A 87 4.79 8.01 10.97
N TYR A 88 4.67 8.62 9.79
CA TYR A 88 3.49 9.37 9.35
C TYR A 88 2.52 8.42 8.66
N MET A 89 1.22 8.63 8.82
CA MET A 89 0.14 7.83 8.22
C MET A 89 -1.05 8.71 7.87
N LEU A 90 -1.88 8.31 6.90
CA LEU A 90 -3.19 8.96 6.68
C LEU A 90 -4.09 8.74 7.90
N THR A 91 -4.94 9.71 8.23
CA THR A 91 -5.91 9.55 9.33
C THR A 91 -7.02 8.58 8.95
N ALA A 92 -7.69 7.98 9.95
CA ALA A 92 -8.84 7.10 9.73
C ALA A 92 -9.93 7.74 8.86
N LYS A 93 -10.20 9.04 9.06
CA LYS A 93 -11.18 9.81 8.28
C LYS A 93 -10.80 9.92 6.80
N VAL A 94 -9.52 10.09 6.49
CA VAL A 94 -9.04 10.11 5.10
C VAL A 94 -9.18 8.74 4.46
N TYR A 95 -8.86 7.67 5.19
CA TYR A 95 -9.11 6.31 4.72
C TYR A 95 -10.59 6.03 4.46
N GLU A 96 -11.51 6.55 5.29
CA GLU A 96 -12.95 6.42 5.07
C GLU A 96 -13.42 7.22 3.85
N ALA A 97 -12.95 8.46 3.70
CA ALA A 97 -13.29 9.31 2.56
C ALA A 97 -12.80 8.74 1.22
N LEU A 98 -11.61 8.14 1.20
CA LEU A 98 -11.07 7.44 0.02
C LEU A 98 -11.75 6.08 -0.23
N LYS A 99 -12.55 5.57 0.71
CA LYS A 99 -13.28 4.29 0.59
C LYS A 99 -14.73 4.45 0.13
N SER A 100 -15.16 5.65 -0.23
CA SER A 100 -16.55 5.92 -0.61
C SER A 100 -16.85 5.52 -2.06
N ASP A 101 -17.54 4.38 -2.22
CA ASP A 101 -18.38 3.95 -3.35
C ASP A 101 -17.73 4.06 -4.75
N VAL A 102 -16.88 3.11 -5.18
CA VAL A 102 -17.24 1.94 -6.02
C VAL A 102 -16.13 0.86 -5.93
N GLU A 103 -15.16 1.01 -5.03
CA GLU A 103 -13.88 0.27 -5.05
C GLU A 103 -13.77 -0.95 -4.12
N TYR A 104 -14.78 -1.23 -3.29
CA TYR A 104 -14.74 -2.36 -2.34
C TYR A 104 -14.55 -3.74 -3.02
N THR A 105 -14.89 -3.86 -4.30
CA THR A 105 -14.72 -5.08 -5.11
C THR A 105 -13.40 -5.13 -5.90
N ARG A 106 -12.67 -4.02 -6.07
CA ARG A 106 -11.36 -3.99 -6.77
C ARG A 106 -10.17 -4.04 -5.81
N ASP A 107 -10.25 -3.44 -4.63
CA ASP A 107 -9.14 -3.41 -3.68
C ASP A 107 -8.84 -4.80 -3.08
N LYS A 108 -9.86 -5.60 -2.75
CA LYS A 108 -9.63 -7.00 -2.31
C LYS A 108 -8.92 -7.84 -3.36
N THR A 109 -9.18 -7.60 -4.64
CA THR A 109 -8.57 -8.36 -5.73
C THR A 109 -7.12 -7.94 -5.92
N VAL A 110 -6.82 -6.64 -5.91
CA VAL A 110 -5.44 -6.12 -6.00
C VAL A 110 -4.63 -6.51 -4.77
N GLN A 111 -5.19 -6.34 -3.57
CA GLN A 111 -4.58 -6.76 -2.32
C GLN A 111 -4.33 -8.27 -2.29
N TYR A 112 -5.26 -9.08 -2.82
CA TYR A 112 -5.07 -10.51 -2.99
C TYR A 112 -3.95 -10.83 -3.98
N ILE A 113 -3.92 -10.20 -5.15
CA ILE A 113 -2.88 -10.42 -6.17
C ILE A 113 -1.49 -10.11 -5.61
N LYS A 114 -1.33 -8.97 -4.92
CA LYS A 114 -0.05 -8.57 -4.31
C LYS A 114 0.38 -9.57 -3.23
N ALA A 115 -0.52 -9.94 -2.32
CA ALA A 115 -0.21 -10.92 -1.28
C ALA A 115 0.11 -12.30 -1.86
N LYS A 116 -0.64 -12.73 -2.88
CA LYS A 116 -0.41 -14.00 -3.59
C LYS A 116 1.00 -14.06 -4.17
N ASN A 117 1.42 -13.02 -4.89
CA ASN A 117 2.76 -12.98 -5.49
C ASN A 117 3.85 -13.00 -4.41
N MET A 118 3.72 -12.18 -3.37
CA MET A 118 4.69 -12.16 -2.26
C MET A 118 4.80 -13.52 -1.54
N ILE A 119 3.68 -14.23 -1.36
CA ILE A 119 3.66 -15.56 -0.74
C ILE A 119 4.35 -16.59 -1.64
N LEU A 120 4.08 -16.57 -2.95
CA LEU A 120 4.70 -17.49 -3.91
C LEU A 120 6.22 -17.25 -4.02
N GLU A 121 6.65 -15.99 -4.11
CA GLU A 121 8.07 -15.62 -4.11
C GLU A 121 8.77 -16.07 -2.82
N TYR A 122 8.12 -15.89 -1.66
CA TYR A 122 8.66 -16.37 -0.40
C TYR A 122 8.79 -17.89 -0.36
N LEU A 123 7.80 -18.61 -0.90
CA LEU A 123 7.78 -20.07 -0.96
C LEU A 123 8.78 -20.67 -1.96
N GLN A 124 9.24 -19.89 -2.95
CA GLN A 124 10.34 -20.31 -3.83
C GLN A 124 11.68 -20.38 -3.09
N ILE A 125 11.87 -19.51 -2.08
CA ILE A 125 13.10 -19.42 -1.29
C ILE A 125 12.99 -20.27 -0.02
N ASN A 126 11.79 -20.41 0.54
CA ASN A 126 11.52 -21.07 1.82
C ASN A 126 10.47 -22.17 1.66
N ASP A 127 10.71 -23.34 2.24
CA ASP A 127 9.82 -24.50 2.05
C ASP A 127 8.42 -24.36 2.68
N LYS A 128 8.20 -23.35 3.53
CA LYS A 128 6.97 -23.21 4.31
C LYS A 128 6.68 -21.77 4.70
N ILE A 129 5.40 -21.43 4.79
CA ILE A 129 4.93 -20.15 5.32
C ILE A 129 3.85 -20.35 6.39
N THR A 130 3.74 -19.39 7.31
CA THR A 130 2.71 -19.37 8.36
C THR A 130 1.83 -18.14 8.25
N SER A 131 0.64 -18.20 8.85
CA SER A 131 -0.26 -17.04 8.92
C SER A 131 0.38 -15.85 9.66
N ALA A 132 1.26 -16.09 10.63
CA ALA A 132 2.00 -15.03 11.32
C ALA A 132 2.98 -14.32 10.36
N LYS A 133 3.70 -15.09 9.52
CA LYS A 133 4.62 -14.52 8.55
C LYS A 133 3.91 -13.69 7.48
N ILE A 134 2.71 -14.10 7.06
CA ILE A 134 1.88 -13.32 6.13
C ILE A 134 1.42 -11.99 6.74
N GLN A 135 1.02 -12.00 8.02
CA GLN A 135 0.66 -10.76 8.73
C GLN A 135 1.84 -9.77 8.77
N GLU A 136 3.04 -10.28 9.06
CA GLU A 136 4.28 -9.50 9.08
C GLU A 136 4.62 -8.92 7.70
N MET A 137 4.63 -9.75 6.66
CA MET A 137 5.04 -9.34 5.31
C MET A 137 4.02 -8.43 4.61
N CYS A 138 2.72 -8.67 4.81
CA CYS A 138 1.66 -8.00 4.07
C CYS A 138 0.91 -6.94 4.89
N GLY A 139 1.27 -6.74 6.17
CA GLY A 139 0.56 -5.82 7.07
C GLY A 139 -0.90 -6.19 7.27
N PHE A 140 -1.20 -7.49 7.29
CA PHE A 140 -2.56 -8.02 7.41
C PHE A 140 -2.94 -8.27 8.86
N THR A 141 -4.24 -8.13 9.15
CA THR A 141 -4.83 -8.72 10.35
C THR A 141 -4.84 -10.25 10.22
N LYS A 142 -5.00 -10.95 11.36
CA LYS A 142 -5.15 -12.41 11.39
C LYS A 142 -6.27 -12.92 10.47
N GLN A 143 -7.40 -12.20 10.41
CA GLN A 143 -8.53 -12.58 9.57
C GLN A 143 -8.25 -12.40 8.08
N GLN A 144 -7.57 -11.31 7.70
CA GLN A 144 -7.16 -11.06 6.31
C GLN A 144 -6.14 -12.10 5.84
N ALA A 145 -5.12 -12.39 6.66
CA ALA A 145 -4.12 -13.40 6.33
C ALA A 145 -4.78 -14.78 6.12
N ARG A 146 -5.78 -15.13 6.93
CA ARG A 146 -6.53 -16.37 6.77
C ARG A 146 -7.37 -16.39 5.50
N SER A 147 -8.07 -15.29 5.18
CA SER A 147 -8.84 -15.18 3.94
C SER A 147 -7.98 -15.33 2.69
N VAL A 148 -6.75 -14.80 2.68
CA VAL A 148 -5.82 -14.96 1.56
C VAL A 148 -5.33 -16.40 1.44
N LEU A 149 -4.95 -17.02 2.57
CA LEU A 149 -4.56 -18.43 2.60
C LEU A 149 -5.67 -19.36 2.12
N ASP A 150 -6.90 -19.14 2.56
CA ASP A 150 -8.06 -19.95 2.16
C ASP A 150 -8.33 -19.80 0.65
N LYS A 151 -8.22 -18.58 0.12
CA LYS A 151 -8.38 -18.34 -1.31
C LYS A 151 -7.26 -18.99 -2.14
N MET A 152 -5.99 -18.85 -1.75
CA MET A 152 -4.86 -19.52 -2.42
C MET A 152 -4.97 -21.06 -2.37
N ARG A 153 -5.56 -21.62 -1.32
CA ARG A 153 -5.89 -23.05 -1.25
C ARG A 153 -7.01 -23.45 -2.19
N SER A 154 -8.07 -22.65 -2.31
CA SER A 154 -9.14 -22.90 -3.28
C SER A 154 -8.66 -22.79 -4.73
N GLU A 155 -7.58 -22.04 -4.97
CA GLU A 155 -6.89 -21.93 -6.26
C GLU A 155 -5.80 -22.99 -6.46
N SER A 156 -5.66 -23.97 -5.55
CA SER A 156 -4.64 -25.03 -5.59
C SER A 156 -3.20 -24.53 -5.74
N LEU A 157 -2.88 -23.36 -5.16
CA LEU A 157 -1.52 -22.79 -5.19
C LEU A 157 -0.67 -23.26 -4.01
N ILE A 158 -1.33 -23.54 -2.88
CA ILE A 158 -0.70 -23.96 -1.63
C ILE A 158 -1.52 -25.08 -0.96
N SER A 159 -0.84 -25.93 -0.20
CA SER A 159 -1.46 -26.96 0.64
C SER A 159 -1.15 -26.73 2.12
N LEU A 160 -2.11 -27.08 2.99
CA LEU A 160 -1.90 -27.03 4.43
C LEU A 160 -1.29 -28.37 4.89
N LYS A 161 -0.14 -28.32 5.55
CA LYS A 161 0.50 -29.46 6.20
C LYS A 161 0.49 -29.27 7.71
N GLY A 162 0.07 -30.31 8.44
CA GLY A 162 -0.01 -30.31 9.91
C GLY A 162 -1.35 -29.82 10.47
N LYS A 163 -1.49 -29.88 11.80
CA LYS A 163 -2.68 -29.45 12.56
C LYS A 163 -2.26 -28.59 13.76
N GLY A 164 -3.15 -27.69 14.20
CA GLY A 164 -2.93 -26.88 15.41
C GLY A 164 -1.83 -25.81 15.26
N PRO A 165 -1.07 -25.50 16.32
CA PRO A 165 -0.03 -24.46 16.31
C PRO A 165 1.11 -24.71 15.31
N ALA A 166 1.32 -25.97 14.91
CA ALA A 166 2.34 -26.37 13.93
C ALA A 166 1.86 -26.32 12.47
N ALA A 167 0.65 -25.80 12.22
CA ALA A 167 0.07 -25.67 10.89
C ALA A 167 0.93 -24.76 10.00
N LYS A 168 1.37 -25.29 8.85
CA LYS A 168 2.21 -24.61 7.87
C LYS A 168 1.65 -24.81 6.46
N TYR A 169 1.85 -23.82 5.60
CA TYR A 169 1.44 -23.86 4.21
C TYR A 169 2.68 -24.05 3.34
N VAL A 170 2.57 -24.93 2.36
CA VAL A 170 3.64 -25.26 1.40
C VAL A 170 3.07 -25.16 -0.01
N VAL A 171 3.92 -25.07 -1.03
CA VAL A 171 3.47 -25.07 -2.44
C VAL A 171 2.64 -26.33 -2.70
N TYR A 172 1.54 -26.19 -3.45
CA TYR A 172 0.74 -27.34 -3.83
C TYR A 172 1.55 -28.25 -4.76
N ASP A 173 1.54 -29.54 -4.46
CA ASP A 173 2.18 -30.58 -5.27
C ASP A 173 1.14 -31.67 -5.54
N GLU A 174 0.73 -31.79 -6.80
CA GLU A 174 -0.25 -32.78 -7.29
C GLU A 174 0.18 -34.23 -6.98
N SER A 175 1.48 -34.45 -6.71
CA SER A 175 2.06 -35.75 -6.40
C SER A 175 1.66 -36.32 -5.02
N SER A 176 0.90 -35.57 -4.20
CA SER A 176 0.56 -35.95 -2.82
C SER A 176 -0.85 -36.51 -2.61
N ASP A 177 -1.72 -36.48 -3.62
CA ASP A 177 -3.14 -36.90 -3.54
C ASP A 177 -3.44 -38.22 -4.31
N ASN A 178 -2.42 -39.07 -4.49
CA ASN A 178 -2.57 -40.47 -4.93
C ASN A 178 -2.10 -41.44 -3.83
#